data_AF-A0A6L3A310-F1
#
_entry.id   AF-A0A6L3A310-F1
#
_cell.length_a   1.000
_cell.length_b   1.000
_cell.length_c   1.000
_cell.angle_alpha   90.00
_cell.angle_beta   90.00
_cell.angle_gamma   90.00
#
_symmetry.space_group_name_H-M   'P 1'
#
loop_
_entity.id
_entity.type
_entity.pdbx_description
1 polymer ?
#
loop_
_entity_poly.entity_id
_entity_poly.type
_entity_poly.pdbx_seq_one_letter_code
_entity_poly.pdbx_strand_id
1 'polypeptide(L)' 'MHYPRRNSRIKRKRTHGFRARMRTSKGRKLINRKRRHGFHRVTVSAKG' A
#
# COMPACT_ATOMS: atom_id res chain seq x y z
N MET A 1 -7.94 -26.84 -1.86
CA MET A 1 -8.20 -26.01 -3.06
C MET A 1 -7.27 -24.79 -3.04
N HIS A 2 -6.41 -24.62 -4.03
CA HIS A 2 -5.54 -23.44 -4.16
C HIS A 2 -6.20 -22.43 -5.11
N TYR A 3 -6.60 -21.26 -4.60
CA TYR A 3 -7.14 -20.20 -5.45
C TYR A 3 -6.01 -19.47 -6.17
N PRO A 4 -6.02 -19.42 -7.52
CA PRO A 4 -4.98 -18.73 -8.26
C PRO A 4 -5.01 -17.23 -7.93
N ARG A 5 -3.92 -16.73 -7.32
CA ARG A 5 -3.78 -15.30 -7.01
C ARG A 5 -3.37 -14.54 -8.26
N ARG A 6 -4.28 -13.74 -8.81
CA ARG A 6 -3.99 -12.85 -9.94
C ARG A 6 -3.14 -11.65 -9.49
N ASN A 7 -1.89 -11.60 -9.93
CA ASN A 7 -0.91 -10.57 -9.53
C ASN A 7 -0.88 -9.38 -10.48
N SER A 8 -1.93 -8.56 -10.51
CA SER A 8 -1.95 -7.31 -11.28
C SER A 8 -1.17 -6.20 -10.56
N ARG A 9 -0.04 -5.78 -11.14
CA ARG A 9 0.76 -4.64 -10.63
C ARG A 9 -0.05 -3.34 -10.63
N ILE A 10 -0.87 -3.11 -11.65
CA ILE A 10 -1.74 -1.92 -11.77
C ILE A 10 -2.75 -1.89 -10.62
N LYS A 11 -3.48 -3.00 -10.39
CA LYS A 11 -4.46 -3.09 -9.29
C LYS A 11 -3.79 -2.83 -7.94
N ARG A 12 -2.60 -3.41 -7.72
CA ARG A 12 -1.84 -3.23 -6.47
C ARG A 12 -1.42 -1.78 -6.24
N LYS A 13 -0.95 -1.07 -7.28
CA LYS A 13 -0.60 0.35 -7.18
C LYS A 13 -1.83 1.23 -6.88
N ARG A 14 -2.96 1.00 -7.56
CA ARG A 14 -4.20 1.78 -7.37
C ARG A 14 -4.83 1.60 -5.99
N THR A 15 -4.74 0.40 -5.42
CA THR A 15 -5.38 0.05 -4.14
C THR A 15 -4.48 0.30 -2.93
N HIS A 16 -3.19 -0.03 -3.04
CA HIS A 16 -2.27 -0.03 -1.91
C HIS A 16 -1.15 1.02 -2.00
N GLY A 17 -1.05 1.74 -3.13
CA GLY A 17 -0.02 2.75 -3.36
C GLY A 17 -0.17 3.99 -2.47
N PHE A 18 0.88 4.81 -2.45
CA PHE A 18 0.96 5.98 -1.58
C PHE A 18 -0.20 6.96 -1.80
N ARG A 19 -0.48 7.33 -3.05
CA ARG A 19 -1.60 8.23 -3.40
C ARG A 19 -2.94 7.71 -2.89
N ALA A 20 -3.19 6.40 -3.00
CA ALA A 20 -4.41 5.77 -2.51
C ALA A 20 -4.54 5.87 -0.98
N ARG A 21 -3.42 5.74 -0.25
CA ARG A 21 -3.39 5.92 1.21
C ARG A 21 -3.59 7.38 1.63
N MET A 22 -3.07 8.34 0.88
CA MET A 22 -3.21 9.76 1.22
C MET A 22 -4.63 10.29 0.97
N ARG A 23 -5.40 9.68 0.06
CA ARG A 23 -6.78 10.09 -0.27
C ARG A 23 -7.75 10.02 0.92
N THR A 24 -7.55 9.09 1.86
CA THR A 24 -8.48 8.88 2.99
C THR A 24 -7.84 9.20 4.34
N SER A 25 -8.64 9.64 5.30
CA SER A 25 -8.18 9.91 6.67
C SER A 25 -7.58 8.68 7.34
N LYS A 26 -8.24 7.51 7.19
CA LYS A 26 -7.75 6.22 7.70
C LYS A 26 -6.43 5.81 7.04
N GLY A 27 -6.28 6.06 5.74
CA GLY A 27 -5.05 5.77 5.02
C GLY A 27 -3.87 6.60 5.53
N ARG A 28 -4.07 7.91 5.77
CA ARG A 28 -3.06 8.78 6.39
C ARG A 28 -2.66 8.31 7.79
N LYS A 29 -3.64 7.92 8.63
CA LYS A 29 -3.37 7.35 9.97
C LYS A 29 -2.50 6.09 9.90
N LEU A 30 -2.74 5.22 8.92
CA LEU A 30 -1.96 3.99 8.73
C LEU A 30 -0.50 4.30 8.36
N ILE A 31 -0.26 5.27 7.48
CA ILE A 31 1.10 5.73 7.13
C ILE A 31 1.80 6.32 8.35
N ASN A 32 1.12 7.16 9.12
CA ASN A 32 1.70 7.76 10.32
C ASN A 32 2.08 6.70 11.37
N ARG A 33 1.25 5.66 11.55
CA ARG A 33 1.59 4.52 12.42
C ARG A 33 2.84 3.80 11.94
N LYS A 34 2.96 3.56 10.63
CA LYS A 34 4.13 2.88 10.07
C LYS A 34 5.41 3.70 10.19
N ARG A 35 5.31 5.02 10.00
CA ARG A 35 6.42 5.95 10.21
C ARG A 35 6.86 5.97 11.67
N ARG A 36 5.90 6.04 12.61
CA ARG A 36 6.18 6.00 14.06
C ARG A 36 6.93 4.73 14.46
N HIS A 37 6.53 3.60 13.89
CA HIS A 37 7.21 2.31 14.15
C HIS A 37 8.59 2.21 13.45
N GLY A 38 8.92 3.10 12.51
CA GLY A 38 10.19 3.05 11.79
C GLY A 38 10.25 1.99 10.68
N PHE A 39 9.12 1.61 10.07
CA PHE A 39 9.18 0.68 8.94
C PHE A 39 9.92 1.30 7.75
N HIS A 40 10.95 0.59 7.25
CA HIS A 40 11.70 0.95 6.03
C HIS A 40 10.81 1.22 4.81
N ARG A 41 9.64 0.55 4.72
CA ARG A 41 8.67 0.74 3.64
C ARG A 41 7.28 1.02 4.18
N VAL A 42 6.82 2.26 4.01
CA VAL A 42 5.48 2.70 4.46
C VAL A 42 4.36 2.32 3.48
N THR A 43 4.68 2.19 2.19
CA THR A 43 3.75 1.85 1.09
C THR A 43 4.35 0.90 0.08
N VAL A 44 3.52 0.36 -0.83
CA VAL A 44 4.05 -0.36 -2.00
C VAL A 44 4.78 0.63 -2.90
N SER A 45 6.11 0.47 -3.00
CA SER A 45 6.89 1.16 -4.03
C SER A 45 6.64 0.44 -5.35
N ALA A 46 6.20 1.20 -6.34
CA ALA A 46 6.18 0.75 -7.71
C ALA A 46 7.64 0.64 -8.17
N LYS A 47 8.24 -0.55 -8.10
CA LYS A 47 9.26 -0.85 -9.11
C LYS A 47 8.54 -0.74 -10.48
N GLY A 48 9.15 0.02 -11.39
CA GLY A 48 8.85 -0.08 -12.82
C GLY A 48 8.88 -1.54 -13.21
#